data_AF-A0A2D8HWE1-F1
#
_entry.id   AF-A0A2D8HWE1-F1
#
_cell.length_a   1.000
_cell.length_b   1.000
_cell.length_c   1.000
_cell.angle_alpha   90.00
_cell.angle_beta   90.00
_cell.angle_gamma   90.00
#
_symmetry.space_group_name_H-M   'P 1'
#
loop_
_entity.id
_entity.type
_entity.pdbx_description
1 polymer ?
#
loop_
_entity_poly.entity_id
_entity_poly.type
_entity_poly.pdbx_seq_one_letter_code
_entity_poly.pdbx_strand_id
1 'polypeptide(L)'
;MSSTVQVEKGRWRYLDAYLINAGSGVSGIASSVPVVTFKKYGDLVFSSKVVDIAGSVPTTTLALAATAGDTTITVADSSIFPPENGYINLDTGGANEELNVLFTENNTTTNTLTLRVALANNHIIGEESRLQLWREITGGPAGYYSILFKPTELDTLDIFVYGVTGAGFDDFSRTIDVVPREYVDSETAPSLSTCLIKGHILNLNGTPMQNASVGARLLALPETLSGVGVQDQVVSATTDSNGFFQITLVQDATVDIFIPAIGYRRTIVVPSTTLADLFEISSP
;
A
#
# COMPACT_ATOMS: atom_id res chain seq x y z
N MET A 1 -6.48 -29.16 8.43
CA MET A 1 -7.55 -28.14 8.35
C MET A 1 -7.18 -27.24 7.18
N SER A 2 -8.01 -27.17 6.14
CA SER A 2 -7.76 -26.27 5.01
C SER A 2 -7.96 -24.84 5.50
N SER A 3 -6.94 -23.99 5.40
CA SER A 3 -7.07 -22.58 5.73
C SER A 3 -7.84 -21.88 4.61
N THR A 4 -8.97 -21.27 4.96
CA THR A 4 -9.68 -20.35 4.07
C THR A 4 -8.80 -19.14 3.82
N VAL A 5 -8.57 -18.80 2.55
CA VAL A 5 -7.84 -17.59 2.16
C VAL A 5 -8.86 -16.49 1.88
N GLN A 6 -8.68 -15.33 2.50
CA GLN A 6 -9.53 -14.17 2.25
C GLN A 6 -8.97 -13.31 1.12
N VAL A 7 -9.86 -12.86 0.24
CA VAL A 7 -9.55 -11.97 -0.88
C VAL A 7 -10.59 -10.86 -0.96
N GLU A 8 -10.19 -9.64 -1.29
CA GLU A 8 -11.12 -8.52 -1.35
C GLU A 8 -11.86 -8.45 -2.70
N LYS A 9 -13.14 -8.08 -2.67
CA LYS A 9 -13.93 -7.72 -3.87
C LYS A 9 -13.30 -6.57 -4.66
N GLY A 10 -13.54 -6.55 -5.96
CA GLY A 10 -13.10 -5.49 -6.87
C GLY A 10 -11.60 -5.46 -7.16
N ARG A 11 -10.84 -6.50 -6.80
CA ARG A 11 -9.38 -6.57 -7.02
C ARG A 11 -8.98 -7.76 -7.87
N TRP A 12 -7.89 -7.56 -8.62
CA TRP A 12 -7.17 -8.66 -9.26
C TRP A 12 -6.41 -9.42 -8.18
N ARG A 13 -6.44 -10.76 -8.22
CA ARG A 13 -5.72 -11.59 -7.25
C ARG A 13 -5.12 -12.83 -7.89
N TYR A 14 -3.86 -13.09 -7.56
CA TYR A 14 -3.22 -14.38 -7.80
C TYR A 14 -3.58 -15.32 -6.64
N LEU A 15 -4.11 -16.50 -6.98
CA LEU A 15 -4.42 -17.56 -6.02
C LEU A 15 -3.46 -18.73 -6.23
N ASP A 16 -2.86 -19.20 -5.15
CA ASP A 16 -1.84 -20.24 -5.22
C ASP A 16 -2.46 -21.63 -5.26
N ALA A 17 -2.02 -22.40 -6.25
CA ALA A 17 -2.32 -23.81 -6.47
C ALA A 17 -1.06 -24.67 -6.36
N TYR A 18 -1.21 -25.88 -5.82
CA TYR A 18 -0.13 -26.86 -5.74
C TYR A 18 -0.45 -28.07 -6.60
N LEU A 19 0.32 -28.26 -7.67
CA LEU A 19 0.13 -29.28 -8.69
C LEU A 19 1.34 -30.22 -8.69
N ILE A 20 1.14 -31.46 -8.26
CA ILE A 20 2.16 -32.52 -8.24
C ILE A 20 1.74 -33.69 -9.11
N ASN A 21 2.71 -34.38 -9.71
CA ASN A 21 2.46 -35.64 -10.42
C ASN A 21 3.19 -36.77 -9.71
N ALA A 22 2.46 -37.70 -9.10
CA ALA A 22 3.00 -38.96 -8.60
C ALA A 22 4.34 -38.84 -7.81
N GLY A 23 4.50 -37.76 -7.02
CA GLY A 23 5.68 -37.53 -6.18
C GLY A 23 6.82 -36.69 -6.79
N SER A 24 6.68 -36.18 -8.02
CA SER A 24 7.56 -35.16 -8.60
C SER A 24 6.78 -33.89 -8.96
N GLY A 25 7.43 -32.73 -8.80
CA GLY A 25 6.86 -31.48 -9.29
C GLY A 25 6.76 -31.51 -10.81
N VAL A 26 5.63 -31.08 -11.36
CA VAL A 26 5.46 -31.03 -12.81
C VAL A 26 6.20 -29.81 -13.33
N SER A 27 7.33 -30.04 -13.99
CA SER A 27 8.01 -29.01 -14.78
C SER A 27 7.45 -29.03 -16.20
N GLY A 28 7.12 -27.86 -16.74
CA GLY A 28 6.74 -27.73 -18.16
C GLY A 28 5.29 -28.12 -18.48
N ILE A 29 4.31 -27.76 -17.63
CA ILE A 29 2.86 -27.85 -17.96
C ILE A 29 2.50 -27.01 -19.21
N ALA A 30 3.44 -26.27 -19.81
CA ALA A 30 3.29 -25.43 -21.00
C ALA A 30 2.63 -26.07 -22.25
N SER A 31 2.36 -27.39 -22.28
CA SER A 31 1.61 -28.03 -23.39
C SER A 31 0.20 -28.54 -23.06
N SER A 32 -0.18 -28.68 -21.79
CA SER A 32 -1.55 -29.06 -21.41
C SER A 32 -2.24 -27.86 -20.77
N VAL A 33 -3.20 -27.28 -21.50
CA VAL A 33 -3.96 -26.12 -21.05
C VAL A 33 -4.70 -26.47 -19.76
N PRO A 34 -4.26 -25.98 -18.57
CA PRO A 34 -4.91 -26.34 -17.33
C PRO A 34 -6.31 -25.73 -17.29
N VAL A 35 -7.27 -26.51 -16.80
CA VAL A 35 -8.64 -26.05 -16.61
C VAL A 35 -8.83 -25.78 -15.13
N VAL A 36 -9.15 -24.52 -14.81
CA VAL A 36 -9.55 -24.15 -13.46
C VAL A 36 -11.05 -24.29 -13.37
N THR A 37 -11.49 -25.25 -12.57
CA THR A 37 -12.90 -25.39 -12.22
C THR A 37 -13.16 -24.71 -10.89
N PHE A 38 -14.28 -24.01 -10.77
CA PHE A 38 -14.62 -23.31 -9.55
C PHE A 38 -16.12 -23.31 -9.35
N LYS A 39 -16.51 -23.21 -8.08
CA LYS A 39 -17.90 -23.32 -7.69
C LYS A 39 -18.14 -22.50 -6.43
N LYS A 40 -19.14 -21.63 -6.49
CA LYS A 40 -19.62 -20.87 -5.34
C LYS A 40 -20.25 -21.81 -4.31
N TYR A 41 -20.04 -21.51 -3.04
CA TYR A 41 -20.63 -22.25 -1.94
C TYR A 41 -22.15 -22.24 -2.04
N GLY A 42 -22.78 -23.42 -1.97
CA GLY A 42 -24.22 -23.59 -2.13
C GLY A 42 -24.71 -23.83 -3.56
N ASP A 43 -23.88 -23.58 -4.59
CA ASP A 43 -24.25 -23.90 -5.96
C ASP A 43 -24.23 -25.41 -6.21
N LEU A 44 -24.73 -25.87 -7.36
CA LEU A 44 -24.60 -27.26 -7.82
C LEU A 44 -23.68 -27.40 -9.04
N VAL A 45 -23.55 -26.34 -9.84
CA VAL A 45 -22.83 -26.33 -11.11
C VAL A 45 -21.41 -25.79 -10.92
N PHE A 46 -20.43 -26.42 -11.56
CA PHE A 46 -19.07 -25.90 -11.66
C PHE A 46 -18.97 -24.99 -12.88
N SER A 47 -18.36 -23.83 -12.69
CA SER A 47 -17.84 -23.00 -13.76
C SER A 47 -16.42 -23.42 -14.07
N SER A 48 -15.95 -23.17 -15.29
CA SER A 48 -14.58 -23.46 -15.68
C SER A 48 -14.00 -22.29 -16.46
N LYS A 49 -12.72 -21.99 -16.22
CA LYS A 49 -11.93 -21.15 -17.12
C LYS A 49 -10.69 -21.90 -17.58
N VAL A 50 -10.41 -21.74 -18.86
CA VAL A 50 -9.17 -22.19 -19.47
C VAL A 50 -8.08 -21.19 -19.07
N VAL A 51 -7.03 -21.70 -18.45
CA VAL A 51 -5.86 -20.90 -18.05
C VAL A 51 -4.83 -21.00 -19.15
N ASP A 52 -5.13 -20.36 -20.26
CA ASP A 52 -4.16 -20.16 -21.34
C ASP A 52 -3.51 -18.77 -21.18
N ILE A 53 -2.47 -18.51 -21.98
CA ILE A 53 -1.91 -17.18 -22.13
C ILE A 53 -3.01 -16.30 -22.76
N ALA A 54 -3.61 -15.39 -21.98
CA ALA A 54 -4.76 -14.64 -22.43
C ALA A 54 -4.36 -13.38 -23.19
N GLY A 55 -4.74 -13.35 -24.46
CA GLY A 55 -4.66 -12.16 -25.30
C GLY A 55 -3.22 -11.82 -25.66
N SER A 56 -2.90 -11.94 -26.95
CA SER A 56 -1.69 -11.31 -27.46
C SER A 56 -2.02 -9.86 -27.79
N VAL A 57 -1.27 -8.94 -27.20
CA VAL A 57 -1.36 -7.52 -27.50
C VAL A 57 -0.02 -7.07 -28.07
N PRO A 58 0.04 -6.59 -29.33
CA PRO A 58 1.28 -6.11 -29.90
C PRO A 58 1.79 -4.89 -29.13
N THR A 59 3.10 -4.84 -28.89
CA THR A 59 3.76 -3.67 -28.30
C THR A 59 4.19 -2.71 -29.39
N THR A 60 4.01 -1.41 -29.19
CA THR A 60 4.37 -0.40 -30.20
C THR A 60 5.75 0.24 -29.96
N THR A 61 6.41 -0.10 -28.85
CA THR A 61 7.71 0.45 -28.45
C THR A 61 8.51 -0.60 -27.68
N LEU A 62 9.31 -1.43 -28.37
CA LEU A 62 10.33 -2.26 -27.72
C LEU A 62 11.68 -2.02 -28.41
N ALA A 63 12.46 -1.13 -27.82
CA ALA A 63 13.91 -1.14 -27.95
C ALA A 63 14.44 -0.99 -26.52
N LEU A 64 14.34 -2.08 -25.76
CA LEU A 64 14.79 -2.13 -24.37
C LEU A 64 16.31 -2.34 -24.38
N ALA A 65 17.07 -1.26 -24.49
CA ALA A 65 18.47 -1.32 -24.08
C ALA A 65 18.49 -1.45 -22.56
N ALA A 66 19.33 -2.34 -22.02
CA ALA A 66 19.47 -2.56 -20.57
C ALA A 66 19.88 -1.26 -19.86
N THR A 67 18.91 -0.44 -19.48
CA THR A 67 19.10 0.72 -18.60
C THR A 67 18.75 0.33 -17.17
N ALA A 68 19.58 0.75 -16.22
CA ALA A 68 19.28 0.64 -14.81
C ALA A 68 18.05 1.51 -14.49
N GLY A 69 16.90 0.90 -14.25
CA GLY A 69 15.67 1.59 -13.82
C GLY A 69 14.41 1.07 -14.52
N ASP A 70 13.28 1.17 -13.82
CA ASP A 70 11.97 0.73 -14.33
C ASP A 70 11.70 1.32 -15.72
N THR A 71 11.09 0.53 -16.61
CA THR A 71 10.88 0.93 -18.00
C THR A 71 9.40 0.90 -18.37
N THR A 72 8.90 1.97 -18.97
CA THR A 72 7.51 2.07 -19.41
C THR A 72 7.36 1.66 -20.87
N ILE A 73 6.45 0.72 -21.16
CA ILE A 73 6.08 0.28 -22.51
C ILE A 73 4.66 0.73 -22.85
N THR A 74 4.38 0.97 -24.13
CA THR A 74 3.01 1.17 -24.63
C THR A 74 2.47 -0.15 -25.20
N VAL A 75 1.25 -0.52 -24.80
CA VAL A 75 0.52 -1.69 -25.29
C VAL A 75 -0.73 -1.24 -26.04
N ALA A 76 -1.27 -2.06 -26.93
CA ALA A 76 -2.45 -1.66 -27.72
C ALA A 76 -3.75 -1.55 -26.89
N ASP A 77 -3.87 -2.36 -25.82
CA ASP A 77 -4.97 -2.31 -24.86
C ASP A 77 -4.47 -2.73 -23.48
N SER A 78 -4.37 -1.77 -22.55
CA SER A 78 -3.90 -2.08 -21.20
C SER A 78 -5.04 -2.43 -20.23
N SER A 79 -6.31 -2.35 -20.66
CA SER A 79 -7.49 -2.63 -19.82
C SER A 79 -7.60 -4.11 -19.40
N ILE A 80 -6.91 -4.99 -20.13
CA ILE A 80 -6.86 -6.43 -19.83
C ILE A 80 -5.90 -6.76 -18.69
N PHE A 81 -5.00 -5.84 -18.30
CA PHE A 81 -3.99 -6.07 -17.26
C PHE A 81 -4.49 -5.56 -15.88
N PRO A 82 -4.04 -6.16 -14.77
CA PRO A 82 -4.19 -5.60 -13.44
C PRO A 82 -3.75 -4.12 -13.36
N PRO A 83 -4.42 -3.26 -12.56
CA PRO A 83 -4.03 -1.85 -12.40
C PRO A 83 -2.68 -1.68 -11.69
N GLU A 84 -2.36 -2.62 -10.80
CA GLU A 84 -1.13 -2.66 -10.02
C GLU A 84 -0.59 -4.08 -10.04
N ASN A 85 0.73 -4.23 -10.16
CA ASN A 85 1.47 -5.48 -10.01
C ASN A 85 0.90 -6.71 -10.75
N GLY A 86 1.52 -7.07 -11.87
CA GLY A 86 1.21 -8.32 -12.57
C GLY A 86 2.37 -8.81 -13.41
N TYR A 87 2.15 -9.89 -14.15
CA TYR A 87 3.18 -10.49 -14.98
C TYR A 87 2.77 -10.48 -16.44
N ILE A 88 3.72 -10.12 -17.29
CA ILE A 88 3.60 -10.27 -18.74
C ILE A 88 4.64 -11.27 -19.23
N ASN A 89 4.25 -12.07 -20.22
CA ASN A 89 5.18 -12.80 -21.06
C ASN A 89 5.56 -11.92 -22.24
N LEU A 90 6.86 -11.64 -22.37
CA LEU A 90 7.43 -11.07 -23.57
C LEU A 90 7.96 -12.20 -24.43
N ASP A 91 7.45 -12.29 -25.67
CA ASP A 91 8.00 -13.17 -26.69
C ASP A 91 9.36 -12.62 -27.13
N THR A 92 10.44 -13.38 -26.92
CA THR A 92 11.80 -12.99 -27.35
C THR A 92 12.13 -13.44 -28.77
N GLY A 93 11.18 -14.05 -29.50
CA GLY A 93 11.37 -14.59 -30.85
C GLY A 93 12.07 -15.96 -30.90
N GLY A 94 12.48 -16.52 -29.76
CA GLY A 94 12.97 -17.89 -29.63
C GLY A 94 11.84 -18.85 -29.29
N ALA A 95 11.81 -20.05 -29.91
CA ALA A 95 10.72 -21.02 -29.78
C ALA A 95 10.42 -21.52 -28.35
N ASN A 96 11.24 -21.17 -27.35
CA ASN A 96 11.05 -21.52 -25.93
C ASN A 96 11.56 -20.44 -24.96
N GLU A 97 11.78 -19.21 -25.42
CA GLU A 97 12.34 -18.14 -24.59
C GLU A 97 11.23 -17.12 -24.26
N GLU A 98 10.29 -17.51 -23.40
CA GLU A 98 9.36 -16.55 -22.81
C GLU A 98 10.03 -15.86 -21.62
N LEU A 99 10.08 -14.53 -21.65
CA LEU A 99 10.57 -13.75 -20.51
C LEU A 99 9.38 -13.27 -19.67
N ASN A 100 9.28 -13.82 -18.45
CA ASN A 100 8.30 -13.39 -17.46
C ASN A 100 8.75 -12.10 -16.80
N VAL A 101 7.97 -11.02 -16.97
CA VAL A 101 8.32 -9.70 -16.46
C VAL A 101 7.26 -9.19 -15.49
N LEU A 102 7.70 -8.77 -14.31
CA LEU A 102 6.83 -8.03 -13.38
C LEU A 102 6.62 -6.61 -13.91
N PHE A 103 5.38 -6.19 -14.08
CA PHE A 103 5.04 -4.78 -14.19
C PHE A 103 4.53 -4.26 -12.83
N THR A 104 4.90 -3.04 -12.46
CA THR A 104 4.55 -2.39 -11.19
C THR A 104 3.36 -1.47 -11.32
N GLU A 105 3.11 -0.93 -12.52
CA GLU A 105 2.04 0.02 -12.79
C GLU A 105 1.39 -0.25 -14.16
N ASN A 106 0.07 -0.11 -14.23
CA ASN A 106 -0.69 -0.11 -15.48
C ASN A 106 -1.54 1.17 -15.56
N ASN A 107 -1.23 2.03 -16.53
CA ASN A 107 -1.99 3.23 -16.81
C ASN A 107 -2.91 2.99 -18.02
N THR A 108 -4.19 2.73 -17.72
CA THR A 108 -5.25 2.50 -18.71
C THR A 108 -5.68 3.75 -19.48
N THR A 109 -5.29 4.94 -19.02
CA THR A 109 -5.56 6.18 -19.76
C THR A 109 -4.56 6.37 -20.90
N THR A 110 -3.30 5.99 -20.68
CA THR A 110 -2.22 6.10 -21.69
C THR A 110 -1.90 4.77 -22.37
N ASN A 111 -2.54 3.67 -21.98
CA ASN A 111 -2.24 2.31 -22.38
C ASN A 111 -0.76 1.94 -22.17
N THR A 112 -0.21 2.25 -21.00
CA THR A 112 1.20 1.98 -20.69
C THR A 112 1.38 1.06 -19.48
N LEU A 113 2.40 0.20 -19.52
CA LEU A 113 2.83 -0.64 -18.41
C LEU A 113 4.24 -0.22 -17.96
N THR A 114 4.46 -0.03 -16.66
CA THR A 114 5.80 0.19 -16.08
C THR A 114 6.36 -1.14 -15.61
N LEU A 115 7.44 -1.59 -16.23
CA LEU A 115 8.11 -2.87 -15.99
C LEU A 115 9.22 -2.71 -14.94
N ARG A 116 9.28 -3.63 -13.98
CA ARG A 116 10.35 -3.70 -12.97
C ARG A 116 11.58 -4.42 -13.53
N VAL A 117 12.73 -3.77 -13.48
CA VAL A 117 14.06 -4.24 -13.96
C VAL A 117 14.44 -5.61 -13.36
N ALA A 118 15.12 -6.54 -14.05
CA ALA A 118 16.02 -6.45 -15.21
C ALA A 118 15.62 -7.36 -16.38
N LEU A 119 15.46 -6.79 -17.56
CA LEU A 119 15.35 -7.53 -18.81
C LEU A 119 16.74 -7.64 -19.41
N ALA A 120 17.30 -8.85 -19.42
CA ALA A 120 18.64 -9.13 -19.94
C ALA A 120 18.66 -9.32 -21.47
N ASN A 121 17.53 -9.09 -22.16
CA ASN A 121 17.35 -9.44 -23.55
C ASN A 121 16.96 -8.21 -24.40
N ASN A 122 17.51 -8.13 -25.61
CA ASN A 122 17.11 -7.13 -26.60
C ASN A 122 15.75 -7.53 -27.17
N HIS A 123 14.73 -6.73 -26.91
CA HIS A 123 13.40 -6.86 -27.49
C HIS A 123 13.23 -5.89 -28.67
N ILE A 124 12.52 -6.29 -29.73
CA ILE A 124 12.24 -5.44 -30.91
C ILE A 124 10.81 -4.88 -30.93
N ILE A 125 10.65 -3.69 -31.52
CA ILE A 125 9.37 -2.99 -31.64
C ILE A 125 8.41 -3.90 -32.44
N GLY A 126 7.21 -4.12 -31.90
CA GLY A 126 6.21 -4.98 -32.53
C GLY A 126 6.13 -6.39 -31.95
N GLU A 127 7.01 -6.78 -31.02
CA GLU A 127 6.89 -8.05 -30.30
C GLU A 127 5.57 -8.13 -29.52
N GLU A 128 5.06 -9.36 -29.40
CA GLU A 128 3.83 -9.65 -28.68
C GLU A 128 4.09 -9.62 -27.17
N SER A 129 3.24 -8.87 -26.46
CA SER A 129 3.12 -8.97 -25.01
C SER A 129 1.87 -9.74 -24.68
N ARG A 130 1.97 -10.67 -23.73
CA ARG A 130 0.83 -11.50 -23.35
C ARG A 130 0.61 -11.45 -21.84
N LEU A 131 -0.65 -11.29 -21.41
CA LEU A 131 -0.97 -11.34 -19.99
C LEU A 131 -0.79 -12.76 -19.48
N GLN A 132 0.01 -12.89 -18.43
CA GLN A 132 0.22 -14.17 -17.79
C GLN A 132 -0.88 -14.46 -16.77
N LEU A 133 -1.87 -15.27 -17.17
CA LEU A 133 -2.95 -15.71 -16.28
C LEU A 133 -2.50 -16.72 -15.23
N TRP A 134 -1.33 -17.33 -15.40
CA TRP A 134 -0.77 -18.28 -14.45
C TRP A 134 0.72 -18.41 -14.60
N ARG A 135 1.40 -18.75 -13.51
CA ARG A 135 2.86 -18.88 -13.49
C ARG A 135 3.31 -19.84 -12.42
N GLU A 136 4.46 -20.45 -12.63
CA GLU A 136 5.19 -21.13 -11.56
C GLU A 136 5.80 -20.08 -10.62
N ILE A 137 5.72 -20.33 -9.30
CA ILE A 137 6.28 -19.44 -8.29
C ILE A 137 7.79 -19.69 -8.22
N THR A 138 8.57 -18.78 -8.82
CA THR A 138 10.04 -18.86 -8.76
C THR A 138 10.54 -18.82 -7.31
N GLY A 139 11.40 -19.77 -6.95
CA GLY A 139 11.93 -19.92 -5.59
C GLY A 139 11.03 -20.69 -4.62
N GLY A 140 9.82 -21.09 -5.05
CA GLY A 140 8.98 -22.05 -4.34
C GLY A 140 9.38 -23.51 -4.64
N PRO A 141 8.78 -24.49 -3.95
CA PRO A 141 8.88 -25.89 -4.35
C PRO A 141 8.32 -26.11 -5.75
N ALA A 142 8.87 -27.08 -6.49
CA ALA A 142 8.34 -27.43 -7.81
C ALA A 142 6.85 -27.81 -7.72
N GLY A 143 6.06 -27.34 -8.68
CA GLY A 143 4.61 -27.56 -8.71
C GLY A 143 3.76 -26.49 -8.01
N TYR A 144 4.35 -25.42 -7.46
CA TYR A 144 3.59 -24.28 -6.96
C TYR A 144 3.32 -23.28 -8.08
N TYR A 145 2.04 -23.02 -8.33
CA TYR A 145 1.57 -22.09 -9.35
C TYR A 145 0.71 -20.99 -8.73
N SER A 146 0.73 -19.81 -9.30
CA SER A 146 -0.20 -18.72 -8.98
C SER A 146 -1.13 -18.49 -10.17
N ILE A 147 -2.44 -18.42 -9.93
CA ILE A 147 -3.49 -18.27 -10.97
C ILE A 147 -4.19 -16.93 -10.78
N LEU A 148 -4.23 -16.11 -11.82
CA LEU A 148 -4.84 -14.78 -11.80
C LEU A 148 -6.36 -14.88 -11.93
N PHE A 149 -7.08 -14.23 -11.01
CA PHE A 149 -8.51 -13.99 -11.08
C PHE A 149 -8.79 -12.50 -11.29
N LYS A 150 -9.74 -12.21 -12.19
CA LYS A 150 -10.20 -10.85 -12.48
C LYS A 150 -11.18 -10.38 -11.40
N PRO A 151 -11.30 -9.06 -11.16
CA PRO A 151 -12.32 -8.49 -10.28
C PRO A 151 -13.73 -9.00 -10.61
N THR A 152 -14.09 -8.97 -11.90
CA THR A 152 -15.40 -9.41 -12.39
C THR A 152 -15.68 -10.89 -12.14
N GLU A 153 -14.63 -11.73 -12.03
CA GLU A 153 -14.79 -13.13 -11.65
C GLU A 153 -15.05 -13.23 -10.14
N LEU A 154 -14.19 -12.63 -9.31
CA LEU A 154 -14.26 -12.71 -7.85
C LEU A 154 -15.54 -12.08 -7.27
N ASP A 155 -16.02 -10.98 -7.86
CA ASP A 155 -17.21 -10.26 -7.38
C ASP A 155 -18.49 -11.11 -7.39
N THR A 156 -18.53 -12.16 -8.22
CA THR A 156 -19.67 -13.08 -8.33
C THR A 156 -19.60 -14.27 -7.37
N LEU A 157 -18.39 -14.61 -6.89
CA LEU A 157 -18.09 -15.91 -6.29
C LEU A 157 -18.29 -15.97 -4.78
N ASP A 158 -18.21 -14.86 -4.06
CA ASP A 158 -18.38 -14.81 -2.59
C ASP A 158 -17.48 -15.85 -1.88
N ILE A 159 -18.02 -16.83 -1.15
CA ILE A 159 -17.23 -18.01 -0.73
C ILE A 159 -17.24 -19.03 -1.87
N PHE A 160 -16.08 -19.45 -2.36
CA PHE A 160 -15.97 -20.45 -3.43
C PHE A 160 -14.85 -21.45 -3.20
N VAL A 161 -15.00 -22.63 -3.79
CA VAL A 161 -13.91 -23.60 -3.92
C VAL A 161 -13.45 -23.58 -5.37
N TYR A 162 -12.14 -23.51 -5.59
CA TYR A 162 -11.57 -23.76 -6.91
C TYR A 162 -10.66 -24.96 -6.88
N GLY A 163 -10.61 -25.66 -8.00
CA GLY A 163 -9.68 -26.72 -8.26
C GLY A 163 -9.05 -26.59 -9.63
N VAL A 164 -7.88 -27.19 -9.77
CA VAL A 164 -7.13 -27.20 -11.04
C VAL A 164 -7.07 -28.64 -11.50
N THR A 165 -7.52 -28.89 -12.72
CA THR A 165 -7.46 -30.21 -13.34
C THR A 165 -6.72 -30.14 -14.67
N GLY A 166 -6.04 -31.23 -15.02
CA GLY A 166 -5.27 -31.34 -16.24
C GLY A 166 -4.50 -32.65 -16.32
N ALA A 167 -3.98 -32.95 -17.51
CA ALA A 167 -3.25 -34.19 -17.71
C ALA A 167 -1.94 -34.17 -16.90
N GLY A 168 -1.78 -35.13 -15.99
CA GLY A 168 -0.52 -35.37 -15.30
C GLY A 168 -0.29 -34.53 -14.04
N PHE A 169 -1.32 -34.18 -13.27
CA PHE A 169 -1.17 -33.75 -11.88
C PHE A 169 -2.39 -34.18 -11.03
N ASP A 170 -2.17 -34.33 -9.73
CA ASP A 170 -3.21 -34.64 -8.74
C ASP A 170 -4.19 -33.46 -8.58
N ASP A 171 -5.45 -33.78 -8.29
CA ASP A 171 -6.50 -32.77 -8.08
C ASP A 171 -6.15 -31.86 -6.91
N PHE A 172 -6.02 -30.56 -7.19
CA PHE A 172 -5.88 -29.52 -6.18
C PHE A 172 -7.25 -28.90 -5.89
N SER A 173 -7.55 -28.59 -4.62
CA SER A 173 -8.70 -27.76 -4.27
C SER A 173 -8.42 -26.82 -3.10
N ARG A 174 -8.99 -25.62 -3.15
CA ARG A 174 -8.86 -24.62 -2.07
C ARG A 174 -10.13 -23.79 -1.92
N THR A 175 -10.48 -23.49 -0.67
CA THR A 175 -11.59 -22.59 -0.33
C THR A 175 -11.09 -21.16 -0.20
N ILE A 176 -11.81 -20.26 -0.86
CA ILE A 176 -11.55 -18.82 -0.89
C ILE A 176 -12.80 -18.10 -0.36
N ASP A 177 -12.59 -17.08 0.45
CA ASP A 177 -13.62 -16.20 0.98
C ASP A 177 -13.43 -14.79 0.39
N VAL A 178 -14.31 -14.40 -0.52
CA VAL A 178 -14.27 -13.08 -1.15
C VAL A 178 -14.98 -12.08 -0.23
N VAL A 179 -14.21 -11.41 0.60
CA VAL A 179 -14.70 -10.42 1.55
C VAL A 179 -14.94 -9.07 0.88
N PRO A 180 -15.92 -8.26 1.33
CA PRO A 180 -16.04 -6.87 0.90
C PRO A 180 -14.68 -6.18 1.04
N ARG A 181 -14.33 -5.35 0.05
CA ARG A 181 -13.17 -4.47 0.21
C ARG A 181 -13.45 -3.60 1.42
N GLU A 182 -12.60 -3.70 2.44
CA GLU A 182 -12.62 -2.71 3.52
C GLU A 182 -12.24 -1.38 2.88
N TYR A 183 -13.26 -0.55 2.64
CA TYR A 183 -13.04 0.86 2.48
C TYR A 183 -12.62 1.33 3.86
N VAL A 184 -11.31 1.46 4.06
CA VAL A 184 -10.85 2.41 5.06
C VAL A 184 -11.31 3.75 4.49
N ASP A 185 -12.45 4.25 4.95
CA ASP A 185 -12.81 5.64 4.75
C ASP A 185 -11.67 6.43 5.40
N SER A 186 -10.67 6.81 4.60
CA SER A 186 -9.60 7.64 5.08
C SER A 186 -10.17 9.05 5.14
N GLU A 187 -10.81 9.38 6.26
CA GLU A 187 -11.05 10.77 6.57
C GLU A 187 -9.70 11.45 6.73
N THR A 188 -9.54 12.61 6.08
CA THR A 188 -8.33 13.41 6.28
C THR A 188 -8.28 13.80 7.75
N ALA A 189 -7.15 13.51 8.40
CA ALA A 189 -6.99 13.84 9.81
C ALA A 189 -7.28 15.35 10.01
N PRO A 190 -8.18 15.71 10.93
CA PRO A 190 -8.50 17.11 11.17
C PRO A 190 -7.25 17.83 11.70
N SER A 191 -6.99 19.02 11.19
CA SER A 191 -5.89 19.87 11.68
C SER A 191 -6.40 20.85 12.73
N LEU A 192 -5.61 21.05 13.77
CA LEU A 192 -5.84 22.08 14.79
C LEU A 192 -4.91 23.26 14.53
N SER A 193 -5.44 24.47 14.64
CA SER A 193 -4.61 25.67 14.62
C SER A 193 -3.75 25.73 15.88
N THR A 194 -2.45 25.99 15.71
CA THR A 194 -1.50 26.05 16.82
C THR A 194 -0.78 27.40 16.88
N CYS A 195 -0.39 27.79 18.09
CA CYS A 195 0.44 28.96 18.39
C CYS A 195 1.78 28.48 18.94
N LEU A 196 2.87 29.02 18.42
CA LEU A 196 4.20 28.85 18.99
C LEU A 196 4.39 29.88 20.11
N ILE A 197 4.40 29.42 21.36
CA ILE A 197 4.72 30.26 22.52
C ILE A 197 6.22 30.21 22.75
N LYS A 198 6.86 31.39 22.84
CA LYS A 198 8.30 31.52 23.09
C LYS A 198 8.62 32.42 24.27
N GLY A 199 9.86 32.40 24.72
CA GLY A 199 10.36 33.34 25.72
C GLY A 199 11.82 33.07 26.06
N HIS A 200 12.38 33.91 26.93
CA HIS A 200 13.72 33.73 27.50
C HIS A 200 13.66 33.63 29.02
N ILE A 201 14.47 32.77 29.60
CA ILE A 201 14.61 32.62 31.05
C ILE A 201 16.01 33.06 31.46
N LEU A 202 16.06 34.09 32.30
CA LEU A 202 17.28 34.65 32.89
C LEU A 202 17.20 34.46 34.41
N ASN A 203 18.34 34.23 35.06
CA ASN A 203 18.43 34.27 36.51
C ASN A 203 18.51 35.72 37.02
N LEU A 204 18.57 35.91 38.35
CA LEU A 204 18.66 37.24 38.97
C LEU A 204 19.92 38.04 38.57
N ASN A 205 20.96 37.38 38.07
CA ASN A 205 22.18 38.01 37.57
C ASN A 205 22.10 38.37 36.07
N GLY A 206 20.93 38.19 35.44
CA GLY A 206 20.75 38.39 34.00
C GLY A 206 21.46 37.33 33.14
N THR A 207 21.87 36.19 33.72
CA THR A 207 22.49 35.09 32.98
C THR A 207 21.41 34.15 32.44
N PRO A 208 21.47 33.73 31.17
CA PRO A 208 20.58 32.72 30.64
C PRO A 208 20.60 31.41 31.41
N MET A 209 19.41 30.86 31.68
CA MET A 209 19.26 29.56 32.31
C MET A 209 19.09 28.49 31.23
N GLN A 210 20.12 27.68 30.99
CA GLN A 210 20.06 26.52 30.10
C GLN A 210 19.37 25.32 30.77
N ASN A 211 18.68 24.48 29.98
CA ASN A 211 18.00 23.26 30.44
C ASN A 211 16.91 23.49 31.49
N ALA A 212 16.37 24.71 31.59
CA ALA A 212 15.20 24.98 32.41
C ALA A 212 13.95 24.38 31.75
N SER A 213 13.18 23.60 32.50
CA SER A 213 11.95 22.98 31.99
C SER A 213 10.80 23.99 31.97
N VAL A 214 10.10 24.04 30.84
CA VAL A 214 8.85 24.78 30.62
C VAL A 214 7.77 23.75 30.30
N GLY A 215 6.70 23.74 31.09
CA GLY A 215 5.56 22.84 30.89
C GLY A 215 4.26 23.62 30.69
N ALA A 216 3.37 23.07 29.88
CA ALA A 216 2.01 23.56 29.69
C ALA A 216 1.05 22.39 29.81
N ARG A 217 0.06 22.50 30.69
CA ARG A 217 -1.02 21.52 30.86
C ARG A 217 -2.33 22.10 30.34
N LEU A 218 -3.06 21.32 29.54
CA LEU A 218 -4.39 21.69 29.08
C LEU A 218 -5.37 21.73 30.26
N LEU A 219 -6.11 22.84 30.41
CA LEU A 219 -7.17 22.97 31.40
C LEU A 219 -8.55 22.92 30.75
N ALA A 220 -8.71 23.59 29.61
CA ALA A 220 -9.94 23.61 28.84
C ALA A 220 -9.66 23.90 27.36
N LEU A 221 -10.52 23.37 26.50
CA LEU A 221 -10.56 23.70 25.08
C LEU A 221 -11.75 24.61 24.77
N PRO A 222 -11.67 25.44 23.72
CA PRO A 222 -12.86 26.08 23.18
C PRO A 222 -13.85 25.02 22.68
N GLU A 223 -15.14 25.21 22.96
CA GLU A 223 -16.22 24.25 22.71
C GLU A 223 -16.39 23.85 21.22
N THR A 224 -15.68 24.50 20.30
CA THR A 224 -15.90 24.41 18.84
C THR A 224 -14.73 23.83 18.03
N LEU A 225 -13.83 23.04 18.62
CA LEU A 225 -12.75 22.39 17.86
C LEU A 225 -13.24 21.18 17.04
N SER A 226 -13.75 21.46 15.84
CA SER A 226 -13.84 20.57 14.66
C SER A 226 -14.21 19.10 14.89
N GLY A 227 -14.98 18.76 15.93
CA GLY A 227 -15.34 17.36 16.24
C GLY A 227 -14.16 16.47 16.65
N VAL A 228 -13.01 17.05 17.05
CA VAL A 228 -11.80 16.30 17.38
C VAL A 228 -11.68 16.10 18.89
N GLY A 229 -11.48 14.87 19.34
CA GLY A 229 -11.03 14.59 20.69
C GLY A 229 -9.55 14.95 20.85
N VAL A 230 -9.23 15.86 21.78
CA VAL A 230 -7.84 16.19 22.11
C VAL A 230 -7.46 15.49 23.40
N GLN A 231 -6.33 14.81 23.40
CA GLN A 231 -5.79 14.16 24.58
C GLN A 231 -5.25 15.20 25.57
N ASP A 232 -5.67 15.13 26.83
CA ASP A 232 -5.04 15.89 27.93
C ASP A 232 -3.62 15.33 28.15
N GLN A 233 -2.62 16.12 27.75
CA GLN A 233 -1.22 15.83 27.95
C GLN A 233 -0.46 17.09 28.35
N VAL A 234 0.60 16.91 29.14
CA VAL A 234 1.54 17.98 29.43
C VAL A 234 2.51 18.09 28.25
N VAL A 235 2.48 19.22 27.57
CA VAL A 235 3.49 19.56 26.55
C VAL A 235 4.65 20.24 27.28
N SER A 236 5.89 19.89 26.93
CA SER A 236 7.07 20.46 27.58
C SER A 236 8.17 20.83 26.59
N ALA A 237 8.98 21.80 27.00
CA ALA A 237 10.20 22.22 26.32
C ALA A 237 11.30 22.47 27.35
N THR A 238 12.55 22.52 26.88
CA THR A 238 13.71 22.90 27.69
C THR A 238 14.41 24.09 27.04
N THR A 239 14.91 25.01 27.86
CA THR A 239 15.67 26.14 27.34
C THR A 239 17.00 25.73 26.75
N ASP A 240 17.42 26.42 25.68
CA ASP A 240 18.73 26.28 25.06
C ASP A 240 19.83 27.03 25.86
N SER A 241 21.05 27.10 25.29
CA SER A 241 22.18 27.82 25.91
C SER A 241 21.97 29.32 26.06
N ASN A 242 21.02 29.91 25.33
CA ASN A 242 20.63 31.32 25.42
C ASN A 242 19.43 31.53 26.34
N GLY A 243 18.96 30.49 27.04
CA GLY A 243 17.79 30.55 27.90
C GLY A 243 16.48 30.64 27.10
N PHE A 244 16.52 30.44 25.78
CA PHE A 244 15.38 30.51 24.90
C PHE A 244 14.59 29.20 24.91
N PHE A 245 13.26 29.27 24.94
CA PHE A 245 12.38 28.12 24.74
C PHE A 245 11.29 28.43 23.71
N GLN A 246 10.73 27.36 23.15
CA GLN A 246 9.54 27.41 22.31
C GLN A 246 8.67 26.18 22.58
N ILE A 247 7.35 26.37 22.64
CA ILE A 247 6.36 25.31 22.88
C ILE A 247 5.14 25.54 21.98
N THR A 248 4.70 24.50 21.28
CA THR A 248 3.54 24.57 20.38
C THR A 248 2.28 24.17 21.13
N LEU A 249 1.29 25.07 21.18
CA LEU A 249 0.02 24.86 21.88
C LEU A 249 -1.17 25.11 20.94
N VAL A 250 -2.31 24.49 21.22
CA VAL A 250 -3.54 24.70 20.45
C VAL A 250 -4.05 26.12 20.70
N GLN A 251 -4.40 26.85 19.63
CA GLN A 251 -4.94 28.22 19.74
C GLN A 251 -6.25 28.23 20.53
N ASP A 252 -6.48 29.32 21.27
CA ASP A 252 -7.65 29.56 22.13
C ASP A 252 -7.84 28.54 23.27
N ALA A 253 -6.92 27.59 23.44
CA ALA A 253 -6.91 26.68 24.57
C ALA A 253 -6.57 27.42 25.86
N THR A 254 -7.23 27.06 26.96
CA THR A 254 -6.84 27.51 28.29
C THR A 254 -5.84 26.51 28.87
N VAL A 255 -4.65 27.00 29.21
CA VAL A 255 -3.53 26.16 29.68
C VAL A 255 -2.95 26.70 30.99
N ASP A 256 -2.47 25.79 31.85
CA ASP A 256 -1.62 26.09 33.00
C ASP A 256 -0.16 25.96 32.60
N ILE A 257 0.55 27.08 32.46
CA ILE A 257 1.96 27.11 32.12
C ILE A 257 2.78 27.25 33.39
N PHE A 258 3.80 26.41 33.55
CA PHE A 258 4.68 26.41 34.70
C PHE A 258 6.15 26.28 34.29
N ILE A 259 7.01 27.02 34.99
CA ILE A 259 8.47 27.02 34.85
C ILE A 259 9.06 26.89 36.27
N PRO A 260 9.28 25.67 36.76
CA PRO A 260 9.67 25.44 38.15
C PRO A 260 10.96 26.15 38.56
N ALA A 261 11.91 26.27 37.62
CA ALA A 261 13.23 26.87 37.86
C ALA A 261 13.18 28.35 38.31
N ILE A 262 12.10 29.06 37.98
CA ILE A 262 11.88 30.47 38.36
C ILE A 262 10.62 30.67 39.20
N GLY A 263 9.98 29.58 39.66
CA GLY A 263 8.72 29.67 40.42
C GLY A 263 7.56 30.28 39.63
N TYR A 264 7.62 30.30 38.29
CA TYR A 264 6.57 30.86 37.45
C TYR A 264 5.46 29.84 37.25
N ARG A 265 4.22 30.24 37.48
CA ARG A 265 3.03 29.46 37.15
C ARG A 265 1.88 30.40 36.82
N ARG A 266 1.22 30.18 35.69
CA ARG A 266 0.13 31.05 35.23
C ARG A 266 -0.83 30.31 34.31
N THR A 267 -2.12 30.57 34.51
CA THR A 267 -3.15 30.23 33.54
C THR A 267 -3.22 31.28 32.44
N ILE A 268 -3.16 30.85 31.18
CA ILE A 268 -3.33 31.72 30.01
C ILE A 268 -4.34 31.13 29.04
N VAL A 269 -4.90 31.99 28.21
CA VAL A 269 -5.56 31.59 26.96
C VAL A 269 -4.52 31.73 25.85
N VAL A 270 -4.28 30.65 25.11
CA VAL A 270 -3.30 30.64 24.01
C VAL A 270 -3.80 31.58 22.90
N PRO A 271 -3.02 32.57 22.46
CA PRO A 271 -3.45 33.50 21.42
C PRO A 271 -3.81 32.80 20.11
N SER A 272 -4.74 33.38 19.35
CA SER A 272 -5.09 32.94 17.99
C SER A 272 -4.05 33.32 16.91
N THR A 273 -2.92 33.91 17.31
CA THR A 273 -1.77 34.15 16.42
C THR A 273 -0.91 32.89 16.27
N THR A 274 -0.07 32.84 15.25
CA THR A 274 0.88 31.73 15.04
C THR A 274 2.09 31.79 15.98
N LEU A 275 2.34 32.94 16.60
CA LEU A 275 3.49 33.21 17.45
C LEU A 275 3.10 34.19 18.56
N ALA A 276 3.53 33.92 19.79
CA ALA A 276 3.40 34.85 20.91
C ALA A 276 4.56 34.70 21.91
N ASP A 277 4.90 35.78 22.62
CA ASP A 277 5.84 35.73 23.74
C ASP A 277 5.09 35.49 25.05
N LEU A 278 5.46 34.44 25.79
CA LEU A 278 4.81 34.03 27.04
C LEU A 278 4.67 35.18 28.04
N PHE A 279 5.68 36.04 28.12
CA PHE A 279 5.76 37.08 29.14
C PHE A 279 5.04 38.37 28.73
N GLU A 280 4.62 38.49 27.47
CA GLU A 280 3.85 39.62 26.94
C GLU A 280 2.34 39.33 26.85
N ILE A 281 1.92 38.08 26.99
CA ILE A 281 0.50 37.71 26.99
C ILE A 281 -0.16 38.33 28.23
N SER A 282 -1.19 39.16 28.04
CA SER A 282 -1.98 39.74 29.12
C SER A 282 -2.76 38.65 29.87
N SER A 283 -2.93 38.78 31.20
CA SER A 283 -3.82 37.87 31.93
C SER A 283 -5.25 38.05 31.41
N PRO A 284 -6.02 36.96 31.29
CA PRO A 284 -7.45 37.07 31.00
C PRO A 284 -8.16 37.90 32.07
#